data_AF-A0A6I2VIR6-F1
#
_entry.id   AF-A0A6I2VIR6-F1
#
_cell.length_a   1.000
_cell.length_b   1.000
_cell.length_c   1.000
_cell.angle_alpha   90.00
_cell.angle_beta   90.00
_cell.angle_gamma   90.00
#
_symmetry.space_group_name_H-M   'P 1'
#
loop_
_entity.id
_entity.type
_entity.pdbx_description
1 polymer ?
#
loop_
_entity_poly.entity_id
_entity_poly.type
_entity_poly.pdbx_seq_one_letter_code
_entity_poly.pdbx_strand_id
1 'polypeptide(L)'
;MFEQLAALEAGTTEHESLRAALIERHLPLVTFMARKFADRGEPLDDLIQVGTIGLIKAIDRFEISKGFEFSTFATPTIVGEIKRHFRDKTWAIRVPRRLQELGAAITKANNELTQKLDRSPTPKEIAKHLGVTVDEIAEALESNAAYSTVSLDSGSDESPTIGDSVGSLDEALEGVEYRESLKPLLAALDDREKRILQMRFFDNLSQSQIATELGISQMHVSRILTKVLSQLRTGLVEN
;
A
#
# COMPACT_ATOMS: atom_id res chain seq x y z
N MET A 1 8.73 -46.24 -1.37
CA MET A 1 8.15 -45.10 -0.62
C MET A 1 6.86 -44.61 -1.25
N PHE A 2 6.83 -44.06 -2.48
CA PHE A 2 5.55 -43.62 -3.07
C PHE A 2 4.52 -44.75 -3.26
N GLU A 3 4.95 -45.94 -3.70
CA GLU A 3 4.04 -47.10 -3.85
C GLU A 3 3.46 -47.55 -2.50
N GLN A 4 4.30 -47.52 -1.47
CA GLN A 4 3.90 -47.85 -0.10
C GLN A 4 2.95 -46.79 0.46
N LEU A 5 3.18 -45.51 0.17
CA LEU A 5 2.29 -44.43 0.59
C LEU A 5 0.90 -44.59 -0.03
N ALA A 6 0.83 -44.93 -1.31
CA ALA A 6 -0.43 -45.17 -2.02
C ALA A 6 -1.19 -46.41 -1.54
N ALA A 7 -0.50 -47.37 -0.91
CA ALA A 7 -1.10 -48.60 -0.37
C ALA A 7 -1.61 -48.45 1.07
N LEU A 8 -1.20 -47.40 1.79
CA LEU A 8 -1.62 -47.12 3.16
C LEU A 8 -2.88 -46.26 3.19
N GLU A 9 -3.74 -46.48 4.19
CA GLU A 9 -4.93 -45.66 4.40
C GLU A 9 -4.54 -44.27 4.94
N ALA A 10 -5.06 -43.22 4.30
CA ALA A 10 -4.79 -41.84 4.69
C ALA A 10 -5.28 -41.55 6.13
N GLY A 11 -4.44 -40.90 6.93
CA GLY A 11 -4.71 -40.59 8.34
C GLY A 11 -4.27 -41.67 9.34
N THR A 12 -3.72 -42.79 8.87
CA THR A 12 -3.00 -43.73 9.75
C THR A 12 -1.62 -43.18 10.13
N THR A 13 -1.13 -43.53 11.33
CA THR A 13 0.20 -43.12 11.81
C THR A 13 1.31 -43.52 10.84
N GLU A 14 1.18 -44.68 10.21
CA GLU A 14 2.14 -45.21 9.23
C GLU A 14 2.13 -44.39 7.94
N HIS A 15 0.95 -44.02 7.44
CA HIS A 15 0.81 -43.13 6.29
C HIS A 15 1.44 -41.75 6.58
N GLU A 16 1.14 -41.15 7.72
CA GLU A 16 1.68 -39.85 8.11
C GLU A 16 3.20 -39.87 8.26
N SER A 17 3.75 -40.91 8.89
CA SER A 17 5.20 -41.08 9.06
C SER A 17 5.91 -41.23 7.72
N LEU A 18 5.35 -42.02 6.80
CA LEU A 18 5.93 -42.21 5.47
C LEU A 18 5.83 -40.94 4.61
N ARG A 19 4.73 -40.20 4.74
CA ARG A 19 4.54 -38.90 4.10
C ARG A 19 5.55 -37.88 4.60
N ALA A 20 5.78 -37.79 5.91
CA ALA A 20 6.79 -36.92 6.51
C ALA A 20 8.19 -37.25 5.99
N ALA A 21 8.56 -38.54 5.95
CA ALA A 21 9.83 -38.98 5.41
C ALA A 21 10.02 -38.63 3.92
N LEU A 22 8.95 -38.68 3.11
CA LEU A 22 8.96 -38.24 1.72
C LEU A 22 9.15 -36.72 1.60
N ILE A 23 8.50 -35.93 2.46
CA ILE A 23 8.69 -34.48 2.50
C ILE A 23 10.15 -34.16 2.83
N GLU A 24 10.68 -34.71 3.92
CA GLU A 24 12.07 -34.48 4.37
C GLU A 24 13.08 -34.85 3.28
N ARG A 25 12.89 -36.00 2.62
CA ARG A 25 13.76 -36.46 1.54
C ARG A 25 13.80 -35.49 0.36
N HIS A 26 12.71 -34.79 0.09
CA HIS A 26 12.58 -33.89 -1.06
C HIS A 26 12.70 -32.41 -0.71
N LEU A 27 12.89 -32.03 0.57
CA LEU A 27 13.17 -30.65 0.97
C LEU A 27 14.37 -30.02 0.23
N PRO A 28 15.49 -30.71 -0.03
CA PRO A 28 16.61 -30.12 -0.77
C PRO A 28 16.23 -29.65 -2.19
N LEU A 29 15.25 -30.30 -2.84
CA LEU A 29 14.71 -29.85 -4.13
C LEU A 29 14.00 -28.50 -3.98
N VAL A 30 13.22 -28.32 -2.91
CA VAL A 30 12.55 -27.05 -2.61
C VAL A 30 13.59 -25.96 -2.38
N THR A 31 14.61 -26.21 -1.54
CA THR A 31 15.69 -25.25 -1.27
C THR A 31 16.41 -24.84 -2.56
N PHE A 32 16.74 -25.81 -3.43
CA PHE A 32 17.36 -25.53 -4.73
C PHE A 32 16.48 -24.64 -5.62
N MET A 33 15.17 -24.86 -5.62
CA MET A 33 14.24 -24.07 -6.43
C MET A 33 13.99 -22.68 -5.84
N ALA A 34 13.84 -22.57 -4.52
CA ALA A 34 13.65 -21.29 -3.82
C ALA A 34 14.83 -20.34 -4.01
N ARG A 35 16.07 -20.85 -4.01
CA ARG A 35 17.28 -20.04 -4.27
C ARG A 35 17.26 -19.29 -5.61
N LYS A 36 16.56 -19.79 -6.63
CA LYS A 36 16.41 -19.09 -7.93
C LYS A 36 15.55 -17.83 -7.84
N PHE A 37 14.84 -17.66 -6.74
CA PHE A 37 13.98 -16.53 -6.42
C PHE A 37 14.52 -15.69 -5.25
N ALA A 38 15.74 -15.98 -4.77
CA ALA A 38 16.41 -15.15 -3.78
C ALA A 38 16.57 -13.70 -4.30
N ASP A 39 16.75 -12.77 -3.37
CA ASP A 39 16.98 -11.33 -3.63
C ASP A 39 15.82 -10.60 -4.34
N ARG A 40 14.60 -11.16 -4.27
CA ARG A 40 13.38 -10.55 -4.84
C ARG A 40 12.48 -9.88 -3.79
N GLY A 41 13.04 -9.50 -2.64
CA GLY A 41 12.32 -8.81 -1.58
C GLY A 41 11.60 -9.70 -0.56
N GLU A 42 11.78 -11.02 -0.61
CA GLU A 42 11.28 -11.97 0.39
C GLU A 42 12.45 -12.78 0.98
N PRO A 43 12.46 -13.04 2.30
CA PRO A 43 13.48 -13.88 2.93
C PRO A 43 13.51 -15.30 2.33
N LEU A 44 14.71 -15.85 2.16
CA LEU A 44 14.87 -17.18 1.56
C LEU A 44 14.12 -18.27 2.35
N ASP A 45 14.10 -18.18 3.67
CA ASP A 45 13.41 -19.14 4.54
C ASP A 45 11.89 -19.14 4.31
N ASP A 46 11.31 -17.97 4.04
CA ASP A 46 9.89 -17.85 3.71
C ASP A 46 9.58 -18.46 2.34
N LEU A 47 10.47 -18.25 1.36
CA LEU A 47 10.36 -18.91 0.05
C LEU A 47 10.49 -20.43 0.14
N ILE A 48 11.33 -20.94 1.03
CA ILE A 48 11.45 -22.38 1.32
C ILE A 48 10.15 -22.90 1.92
N GLN A 49 9.54 -22.20 2.88
CA GLN A 49 8.26 -22.60 3.47
C GLN A 49 7.14 -22.64 2.42
N VAL A 50 7.02 -21.60 1.60
CA VAL A 50 6.03 -21.56 0.50
C VAL A 50 6.26 -22.69 -0.49
N GLY A 51 7.51 -22.91 -0.90
CA GLY A 51 7.86 -24.01 -1.79
C GLY A 51 7.57 -25.38 -1.18
N THR A 52 7.68 -25.51 0.14
CA THR A 52 7.38 -26.74 0.89
C THR A 52 5.89 -27.04 0.86
N ILE A 53 5.02 -26.03 0.92
CA ILE A 53 3.58 -26.20 0.67
C ILE A 53 3.33 -26.78 -0.73
N GLY A 54 4.07 -26.29 -1.74
CA GLY A 54 4.00 -26.83 -3.11
C GLY A 54 4.47 -28.29 -3.19
N LEU A 55 5.56 -28.63 -2.49
CA LEU A 55 6.05 -30.01 -2.39
C LEU A 55 5.02 -30.94 -1.76
N ILE A 56 4.42 -30.51 -0.65
CA ILE A 56 3.38 -31.26 0.05
C ILE A 56 2.21 -31.56 -0.89
N LYS A 57 1.70 -30.54 -1.60
CA LYS A 57 0.64 -30.71 -2.59
C LYS A 57 1.03 -31.64 -3.73
N ALA A 58 2.30 -31.64 -4.12
CA ALA A 58 2.81 -32.54 -5.16
C ALA A 58 2.85 -33.99 -4.66
N ILE A 59 3.32 -34.23 -3.43
CA ILE A 59 3.32 -35.58 -2.82
C ILE A 59 1.89 -36.13 -2.75
N ASP A 60 0.94 -35.32 -2.31
CA ASP A 60 -0.46 -35.74 -2.14
C ASP A 60 -1.17 -36.08 -3.47
N ARG A 61 -0.65 -35.60 -4.60
CA ARG A 61 -1.27 -35.76 -5.93
C ARG A 61 -0.47 -36.62 -6.90
N PHE A 62 0.70 -37.11 -6.49
CA PHE A 62 1.58 -37.82 -7.39
C PHE A 62 1.07 -39.24 -7.63
N GLU A 63 0.86 -39.58 -8.90
CA GLU A 63 0.42 -40.90 -9.34
C GLU A 63 1.56 -41.62 -10.07
N ILE A 64 2.04 -42.71 -9.48
CA ILE A 64 3.18 -43.51 -9.98
C ILE A 64 2.84 -44.18 -11.32
N SER A 65 1.56 -44.55 -11.51
CA SER A 65 1.04 -45.17 -12.73
C SER A 65 1.28 -44.33 -13.99
N LYS A 66 1.53 -43.02 -13.86
CA LYS A 66 1.82 -42.12 -14.97
C LYS A 66 3.26 -42.22 -15.49
N GLY A 67 4.15 -42.92 -14.78
CA GLY A 67 5.50 -43.27 -15.27
C GLY A 67 6.53 -42.13 -15.32
N PHE A 68 6.22 -40.96 -14.76
CA PHE A 68 7.15 -39.83 -14.70
C PHE A 68 7.92 -39.81 -13.37
N GLU A 69 9.14 -39.27 -13.39
CA GLU A 69 9.87 -39.00 -12.15
C GLU A 69 9.13 -37.94 -11.30
N PHE A 70 9.10 -38.16 -9.98
CA PHE A 70 8.45 -37.23 -9.05
C PHE A 70 9.00 -35.80 -9.14
N SER A 71 10.30 -35.64 -9.31
CA SER A 71 10.98 -34.35 -9.50
C SER A 71 10.39 -33.54 -10.67
N THR A 72 10.11 -34.21 -11.78
CA THR A 72 9.50 -33.62 -13.00
C THR A 72 8.08 -33.14 -12.71
N PHE A 73 7.31 -33.90 -11.92
CA PHE A 73 5.96 -33.52 -11.53
C PHE A 73 5.91 -32.41 -10.47
N ALA A 74 6.75 -32.49 -9.44
CA ALA A 74 6.73 -31.57 -8.31
C ALA A 74 7.27 -30.18 -8.65
N THR A 75 8.23 -30.10 -9.58
CA THR A 75 8.87 -28.85 -10.01
C THR A 75 7.88 -27.74 -10.39
N PRO A 76 6.93 -27.94 -11.34
CA PRO A 76 5.97 -26.90 -11.70
C PRO A 76 5.04 -26.52 -10.54
N THR A 77 4.69 -27.44 -9.64
CA THR A 77 3.87 -27.15 -8.46
C THR A 77 4.61 -26.28 -7.45
N ILE A 78 5.85 -26.63 -7.11
CA ILE A 78 6.70 -25.87 -6.18
C ILE A 78 6.93 -24.45 -6.72
N VAL A 79 7.36 -24.34 -7.97
CA VAL A 79 7.59 -23.04 -8.62
C VAL A 79 6.30 -22.23 -8.73
N GLY A 80 5.17 -22.90 -8.97
CA GLY A 80 3.85 -22.27 -9.02
C GLY A 80 3.45 -21.63 -7.69
N GLU A 81 3.64 -22.32 -6.56
CA GLU A 81 3.36 -21.75 -5.23
C GLU A 81 4.27 -20.57 -4.90
N ILE A 82 5.57 -20.66 -5.20
CA ILE A 82 6.53 -19.55 -4.99
C ILE A 82 6.11 -18.32 -5.81
N LYS A 83 5.83 -18.49 -7.10
CA LYS A 83 5.36 -17.39 -7.97
C LYS A 83 4.03 -16.81 -7.49
N ARG A 84 3.13 -17.65 -7.00
CA ARG A 84 1.85 -17.22 -6.45
C ARG A 84 2.05 -16.38 -5.19
N HIS A 85 2.98 -16.76 -4.31
CA HIS A 85 3.30 -15.97 -3.11
C HIS A 85 3.78 -14.55 -3.47
N PHE A 86 4.73 -14.43 -4.40
CA PHE A 86 5.17 -13.11 -4.90
C PHE A 86 4.03 -12.24 -5.45
N ARG A 87 3.05 -12.88 -6.10
CA ARG A 87 1.89 -12.19 -6.65
C ARG A 87 0.89 -11.74 -5.57
N ASP A 88 0.65 -12.59 -4.58
CA ASP A 88 -0.45 -12.40 -3.63
C ASP A 88 0.00 -11.68 -2.33
N LYS A 89 1.30 -11.68 -1.99
CA LYS A 89 1.80 -11.28 -0.65
C LYS A 89 2.91 -10.24 -0.61
N THR A 90 3.75 -10.13 -1.63
CA THR A 90 4.93 -9.23 -1.61
C THR A 90 4.61 -7.78 -2.02
N TRP A 91 3.36 -7.45 -2.34
CA TRP A 91 2.99 -6.10 -2.76
C TRP A 91 2.67 -5.24 -1.54
N ALA A 92 3.52 -4.25 -1.24
CA ALA A 92 3.30 -3.29 -0.15
C ALA A 92 1.98 -2.51 -0.31
N ILE A 93 1.53 -2.31 -1.55
CA ILE A 93 0.22 -1.73 -1.89
C ILE A 93 -0.47 -2.66 -2.91
N ARG A 94 -1.72 -3.03 -2.63
CA ARG A 94 -2.50 -3.91 -3.52
C ARG A 94 -2.90 -3.19 -4.80
N VAL A 95 -2.15 -3.41 -5.88
CA VAL A 95 -2.45 -2.86 -7.21
C VAL A 95 -3.44 -3.77 -7.97
N PRO A 96 -4.34 -3.21 -8.80
CA PRO A 96 -5.24 -3.97 -9.67
C PRO A 96 -4.53 -5.00 -10.57
N ARG A 97 -5.17 -6.18 -10.72
CA ARG A 97 -4.61 -7.33 -11.46
C ARG A 97 -4.19 -7.02 -12.90
N ARG A 98 -4.99 -6.20 -13.60
CA ARG A 98 -4.71 -5.75 -14.98
C ARG A 98 -3.35 -5.09 -15.09
N LEU A 99 -2.98 -4.23 -14.14
CA LEU A 99 -1.72 -3.50 -14.16
C LEU A 99 -0.53 -4.41 -13.85
N GLN A 100 -0.69 -5.43 -13.01
CA GLN A 100 0.36 -6.43 -12.75
C GLN A 100 0.68 -7.24 -14.01
N GLU A 101 -0.36 -7.75 -14.68
CA GLU A 101 -0.24 -8.53 -15.91
C GLU A 101 0.38 -7.67 -17.03
N LEU A 102 -0.01 -6.39 -17.10
CA LEU A 102 0.57 -5.43 -18.03
C LEU A 102 2.04 -5.15 -17.70
N GLY A 103 2.43 -4.95 -16.44
CA GLY A 103 3.82 -4.75 -16.03
C GLY A 103 4.74 -5.92 -16.40
N ALA A 104 4.27 -7.16 -16.22
CA ALA A 104 4.98 -8.35 -16.67
C ALA A 104 5.12 -8.42 -18.20
N ALA A 105 4.06 -8.05 -18.93
CA ALA A 105 4.08 -7.98 -20.39
C ALA A 105 5.03 -6.90 -20.91
N ILE A 106 5.08 -5.73 -20.25
CA ILE A 106 6.02 -4.64 -20.52
C ILE A 106 7.46 -5.13 -20.38
N THR A 107 7.78 -5.81 -19.29
CA THR A 107 9.15 -6.34 -19.06
C THR A 107 9.57 -7.30 -20.17
N LYS A 108 8.66 -8.19 -20.58
CA LYS A 108 8.91 -9.14 -21.68
C LYS A 108 9.09 -8.40 -23.02
N ALA A 109 8.20 -7.48 -23.35
CA ALA A 109 8.26 -6.66 -24.56
C ALA A 109 9.54 -5.83 -24.63
N ASN A 110 9.97 -5.28 -23.49
CA ASN A 110 11.20 -4.49 -23.39
C ASN A 110 12.42 -5.33 -23.78
N ASN A 111 12.53 -6.57 -23.26
CA ASN A 111 13.61 -7.49 -23.61
C ASN A 111 13.57 -7.91 -25.09
N GLU A 112 12.39 -8.27 -25.61
CA GLU A 112 12.21 -8.67 -27.02
C GLU A 112 12.55 -7.53 -28.00
N LEU A 113 12.11 -6.31 -27.71
CA LEU A 113 12.36 -5.16 -28.56
C LEU A 113 13.82 -4.68 -28.44
N THR A 114 14.41 -4.74 -27.25
CA THR A 114 15.83 -4.42 -27.07
C THR A 114 16.71 -5.31 -27.94
N GLN A 115 16.42 -6.62 -27.98
CA GLN A 115 17.16 -7.56 -28.83
C GLN A 115 16.97 -7.29 -30.32
N LYS A 116 15.79 -6.82 -30.74
CA LYS A 116 15.49 -6.52 -32.17
C LYS A 116 16.01 -5.18 -32.64
N LEU A 117 16.01 -4.17 -31.76
CA LEU A 117 16.34 -2.78 -32.09
C LEU A 117 17.81 -2.45 -31.82
N ASP A 118 18.53 -3.31 -31.09
CA ASP A 118 19.90 -3.07 -30.61
C ASP A 118 20.03 -1.78 -29.79
N ARG A 119 18.93 -1.40 -29.13
CA ARG A 119 18.81 -0.26 -28.21
C ARG A 119 17.58 -0.43 -27.33
N SER A 120 17.50 0.33 -26.24
CA SER A 120 16.28 0.38 -25.44
C SER A 120 15.08 0.93 -26.25
N PRO A 121 13.92 0.25 -26.22
CA PRO A 121 12.71 0.72 -26.86
C PRO A 121 12.07 1.88 -26.08
N THR A 122 11.35 2.74 -26.81
CA THR A 122 10.57 3.84 -26.24
C THR A 122 9.20 3.36 -25.73
N PRO A 123 8.55 4.07 -24.80
CA PRO A 123 7.20 3.72 -24.33
C PRO A 123 6.17 3.58 -25.47
N LYS A 124 6.30 4.40 -26.52
CA LYS A 124 5.46 4.31 -27.73
C LYS A 124 5.66 3.02 -28.52
N GLU A 125 6.90 2.55 -28.63
CA GLU A 125 7.23 1.29 -29.31
C GLU A 125 6.72 0.08 -28.51
N ILE A 126 6.85 0.12 -27.19
CA ILE A 126 6.31 -0.91 -26.29
C ILE A 126 4.77 -0.94 -26.37
N ALA A 127 4.12 0.22 -26.28
CA ALA A 127 2.66 0.36 -26.41
C ALA A 127 2.15 -0.26 -27.72
N LYS A 128 2.82 0.05 -28.84
CA LYS A 128 2.51 -0.50 -30.16
C LYS A 128 2.70 -2.02 -30.22
N HIS A 129 3.75 -2.56 -29.62
CA HIS A 129 4.03 -4.01 -29.60
C HIS A 129 2.99 -4.78 -28.77
N LEU A 130 2.52 -4.18 -27.68
CA LEU A 130 1.56 -4.79 -26.76
C LEU A 130 0.09 -4.52 -27.12
N GLY A 131 -0.19 -3.60 -28.05
CA GLY A 131 -1.55 -3.23 -28.44
C GLY A 131 -2.30 -2.42 -27.37
N VAL A 132 -1.57 -1.64 -26.58
CA VAL A 132 -2.12 -0.80 -25.50
C VAL A 132 -1.76 0.67 -25.74
N THR A 133 -2.35 1.57 -24.96
CA THR A 133 -2.03 3.01 -25.00
C THR A 133 -0.76 3.33 -24.22
N VAL A 134 -0.13 4.48 -24.52
CA VAL A 134 1.06 4.94 -23.78
C VAL A 134 0.70 5.29 -22.34
N ASP A 135 -0.51 5.77 -22.09
CA ASP A 135 -0.99 6.10 -20.75
C ASP A 135 -1.12 4.83 -19.88
N GLU A 136 -1.62 3.73 -20.44
CA GLU A 136 -1.64 2.43 -19.75
C GLU A 136 -0.23 1.90 -19.45
N ILE A 137 0.74 2.17 -20.33
CA ILE A 137 2.15 1.85 -20.07
C ILE A 137 2.68 2.69 -18.90
N ALA A 138 2.40 3.99 -18.88
CA ALA A 138 2.82 4.88 -17.79
C ALA A 138 2.18 4.46 -16.45
N GLU A 139 0.88 4.21 -16.43
CA GLU A 139 0.13 3.75 -15.25
C GLU A 139 0.69 2.43 -14.70
N ALA A 140 0.99 1.47 -15.59
CA ALA A 140 1.58 0.19 -15.18
C ALA A 140 3.02 0.33 -14.68
N LEU A 141 3.83 1.23 -15.25
CA LEU A 141 5.20 1.51 -14.80
C LEU A 141 5.21 2.22 -13.45
N GLU A 142 4.35 3.21 -13.23
CA GLU A 142 4.17 3.90 -11.94
C GLU A 142 3.69 2.92 -10.87
N SER A 143 2.73 2.04 -11.22
CA SER A 143 2.25 1.00 -10.32
C SER A 143 3.33 -0.03 -9.98
N ASN A 144 4.24 -0.33 -10.91
CA ASN A 144 5.40 -1.18 -10.65
C ASN A 144 6.45 -0.47 -9.79
N ALA A 145 6.60 0.85 -9.85
CA ALA A 145 7.45 1.58 -8.92
C ALA A 145 6.95 1.49 -7.47
N ALA A 146 5.64 1.33 -7.28
CA ALA A 146 5.03 1.03 -5.98
C ALA A 146 5.28 -0.42 -5.48
N TYR A 147 5.96 -1.28 -6.27
CA TYR A 147 6.40 -2.62 -5.86
C TYR A 147 7.54 -2.58 -4.83
N SER A 148 8.32 -1.49 -4.82
CA SER A 148 9.46 -1.28 -3.92
C SER A 148 9.31 0.09 -3.28
N THR A 149 8.70 0.16 -2.09
CA THR A 149 8.72 1.39 -1.31
C THR A 149 10.17 1.73 -0.97
N VAL A 150 10.59 2.95 -1.30
CA VAL A 150 11.89 3.45 -0.85
C VAL A 150 11.77 3.73 0.64
N SER A 151 12.67 3.17 1.45
CA SER A 151 12.66 3.40 2.91
C SER A 151 12.89 4.89 3.19
N LEU A 152 12.12 5.48 4.09
CA LEU A 152 12.39 6.84 4.55
C LEU A 152 13.74 6.92 5.28
N ASP A 153 14.20 5.80 5.86
CA ASP A 153 15.52 5.67 6.48
C ASP A 153 16.63 5.38 5.46
N SER A 154 16.34 5.33 4.15
CA SER A 154 17.38 5.17 3.15
C SER A 154 18.23 6.44 3.07
N GLY A 155 19.43 6.34 3.62
CA GLY A 155 20.48 7.36 3.66
C GLY A 155 21.82 6.68 3.98
N SER A 156 22.93 7.36 3.73
CA SER A 156 24.24 6.92 4.25
C SER A 156 24.48 7.56 5.62
N ASP A 157 25.36 7.01 6.46
CA ASP A 157 25.66 7.56 7.80
C ASP A 157 26.07 9.04 7.79
N GLU A 158 26.51 9.57 6.64
CA GLU A 158 26.92 10.96 6.44
C GLU A 158 25.89 11.83 5.68
N SER A 159 24.74 11.27 5.27
CA SER A 159 23.68 11.97 4.53
C SER A 159 22.37 11.98 5.33
N PRO A 160 21.63 13.11 5.34
CA PRO A 160 20.28 13.11 5.88
C PRO A 160 19.41 12.06 5.17
N THR A 161 18.55 11.40 5.93
CA THR A 161 17.65 10.39 5.38
C THR A 161 16.59 11.04 4.49
N ILE A 162 15.93 10.24 3.65
CA ILE A 162 14.78 10.74 2.88
C ILE A 162 13.70 11.27 3.84
N GLY A 163 13.50 10.62 5.00
CA GLY A 163 12.59 11.08 6.05
C GLY A 163 12.91 12.48 6.56
N ASP A 164 14.19 12.80 6.75
CA ASP A 164 14.63 14.13 7.22
C ASP A 164 14.37 15.25 6.19
N SER A 165 14.24 14.89 4.91
CA SER A 165 13.91 15.83 3.84
C SER A 165 12.40 16.10 3.69
N VAL A 166 11.56 15.28 4.32
CA VAL A 166 10.10 15.45 4.28
C VAL A 166 9.71 16.52 5.30
N GLY A 167 9.42 17.73 4.82
CA GLY A 167 8.88 18.79 5.65
C GLY A 167 7.48 18.47 6.18
N SER A 168 7.19 18.91 7.40
CA SER A 168 5.83 18.92 7.95
C SER A 168 5.17 20.27 7.72
N LEU A 169 3.84 20.29 7.59
CA LEU A 169 3.08 21.53 7.70
C LEU A 169 3.14 21.99 9.15
N ASP A 170 3.51 23.26 9.36
CA ASP A 170 3.45 23.88 10.68
C ASP A 170 2.03 24.42 10.92
N GLU A 171 1.22 23.64 11.66
CA GLU A 171 -0.14 24.05 12.06
C GLU A 171 -0.14 25.36 12.88
N ALA A 172 0.99 25.71 13.52
CA ALA A 172 1.09 26.97 14.24
C ALA A 172 1.22 28.17 13.30
N LEU A 173 1.77 28.00 12.08
CA LEU A 173 1.74 29.01 11.02
C LEU A 173 0.34 29.11 10.37
N GLU A 174 -0.42 28.01 10.40
CA GLU A 174 -1.79 27.99 9.89
C GLU A 174 -2.70 28.91 10.74
N GLY A 175 -3.13 30.01 10.11
CA GLY A 175 -4.01 31.00 10.72
C GLY A 175 -3.35 32.04 11.63
N VAL A 176 -2.02 32.18 11.64
CA VAL A 176 -1.33 33.32 12.29
C VAL A 176 -1.80 34.63 11.68
N GLU A 177 -1.85 34.70 10.35
CA GLU A 177 -2.35 35.87 9.63
C GLU A 177 -3.78 36.22 10.06
N TYR A 178 -4.68 35.23 10.12
CA TYR A 178 -6.04 35.46 10.61
C TYR A 178 -6.08 35.93 12.07
N ARG A 179 -5.24 35.37 12.95
CA ARG A 179 -5.18 35.78 14.38
C ARG A 179 -4.67 37.20 14.52
N GLU A 180 -3.58 37.56 13.84
CA GLU A 180 -3.02 38.92 13.91
C GLU A 180 -3.95 39.96 13.29
N SER A 181 -4.59 39.64 12.16
CA SER A 181 -5.56 40.53 11.50
C SER A 181 -6.88 40.66 12.27
N LEU A 182 -7.31 39.62 13.01
CA LEU A 182 -8.53 39.69 13.84
C LEU A 182 -8.34 40.49 15.13
N LYS A 183 -7.15 40.50 15.74
CA LYS A 183 -6.90 41.21 17.02
C LYS A 183 -7.38 42.67 17.03
N PRO A 184 -6.98 43.54 16.08
CA PRO A 184 -7.42 44.94 16.09
C PRO A 184 -8.92 45.09 15.82
N LEU A 185 -9.50 44.22 14.97
CA LEU A 185 -10.93 44.23 14.66
C LEU A 185 -11.77 43.84 15.88
N LEU A 186 -11.34 42.83 16.63
CA LEU A 186 -11.96 42.43 17.90
C LEU A 186 -11.81 43.51 18.97
N ALA A 187 -10.69 44.23 19.01
CA ALA A 187 -10.47 45.32 19.96
C ALA A 187 -11.46 46.48 19.75
N ALA A 188 -11.87 46.74 18.51
CA ALA A 188 -12.81 47.80 18.13
C ALA A 188 -14.28 47.49 18.46
N LEU A 189 -14.62 46.22 18.74
CA LEU A 189 -15.97 45.84 19.15
C LEU A 189 -16.31 46.40 20.54
N ASP A 190 -17.60 46.66 20.77
CA ASP A 190 -18.06 47.05 22.10
C ASP A 190 -17.99 45.86 23.09
N ASP A 191 -18.03 46.15 24.39
CA ASP A 191 -17.90 45.11 25.43
C ASP A 191 -19.03 44.07 25.38
N ARG A 192 -20.20 44.46 24.88
CA ARG A 192 -21.36 43.58 24.76
C ARG A 192 -21.20 42.61 23.59
N GLU A 193 -20.73 43.09 22.46
CA GLU A 193 -20.39 42.33 21.26
C GLU A 193 -19.25 41.34 21.58
N LYS A 194 -18.19 41.79 22.27
CA LYS A 194 -17.09 40.92 22.75
C LYS A 194 -17.61 39.82 23.67
N ARG A 195 -18.46 40.17 24.64
CA ARG A 195 -19.02 39.21 25.60
C ARG A 195 -19.89 38.16 24.90
N ILE A 196 -20.70 38.57 23.92
CA ILE A 196 -21.52 37.65 23.11
C ILE A 196 -20.64 36.71 22.27
N LEU A 197 -19.56 37.20 21.66
CA LEU A 197 -18.60 36.37 20.93
C LEU A 197 -17.90 35.36 21.84
N GLN A 198 -17.45 35.78 23.02
CA GLN A 198 -16.83 34.91 24.01
C GLN A 198 -17.78 33.77 24.39
N MET A 199 -19.01 34.10 24.79
CA MET A 199 -20.00 33.10 25.16
C MET A 199 -20.34 32.14 24.01
N ARG A 200 -20.34 32.64 22.77
CA ARG A 200 -20.67 31.83 21.60
C ARG A 200 -19.55 30.90 21.16
N PHE A 201 -18.31 31.40 21.10
CA PHE A 201 -17.19 30.70 20.45
C PHE A 201 -16.15 30.14 21.41
N PHE A 202 -16.10 30.61 22.65
CA PHE A 202 -15.19 30.08 23.69
C PHE A 202 -15.96 29.27 24.74
N ASP A 203 -17.12 29.77 25.19
CA ASP A 203 -17.93 29.06 26.20
C ASP A 203 -18.95 28.08 25.57
N ASN A 204 -19.00 28.00 24.22
CA ASN A 204 -19.86 27.11 23.45
C ASN A 204 -21.37 27.20 23.78
N LEU A 205 -21.85 28.36 24.22
CA LEU A 205 -23.27 28.57 24.53
C LEU A 205 -24.12 28.73 23.26
N SER A 206 -25.31 28.14 23.29
CA SER A 206 -26.34 28.38 22.28
C SER A 206 -26.87 29.82 22.36
N GLN A 207 -27.40 30.35 21.25
CA GLN A 207 -27.94 31.72 21.24
C GLN A 207 -29.10 31.90 22.23
N SER A 208 -29.86 30.83 22.52
CA SER A 208 -30.91 30.84 23.54
C SER A 208 -30.32 30.91 24.95
N GLN A 209 -29.27 30.15 25.25
CA GLN A 209 -28.56 30.25 26.54
C GLN A 209 -27.95 31.63 26.75
N ILE A 210 -27.31 32.19 25.71
CA ILE A 210 -26.77 33.56 25.73
C ILE A 210 -27.88 34.59 25.98
N ALA A 211 -29.04 34.40 25.35
CA ALA A 211 -30.18 35.28 25.50
C ALA A 211 -30.73 35.26 26.93
N THR A 212 -30.81 34.08 27.54
CA THR A 212 -31.18 33.89 28.95
C THR A 212 -30.18 34.57 29.88
N GLU A 213 -28.87 34.36 29.68
CA GLU A 213 -27.80 34.96 30.49
C GLU A 213 -27.81 36.49 30.44
N LEU A 214 -28.10 37.07 29.27
CA LEU A 214 -28.10 38.52 29.05
C LEU A 214 -29.47 39.19 29.22
N GLY A 215 -30.52 38.43 29.57
CA GLY A 215 -31.88 38.96 29.73
C GLY A 215 -32.48 39.59 28.46
N ILE A 216 -32.13 39.08 27.27
CA ILE A 216 -32.62 39.57 25.98
C ILE A 216 -33.26 38.45 25.15
N SER A 217 -33.84 38.77 23.99
CA SER A 217 -34.37 37.76 23.08
C SER A 217 -33.26 37.07 22.27
N GLN A 218 -33.45 35.79 21.96
CA GLN A 218 -32.54 35.02 21.09
C GLN A 218 -32.40 35.66 19.70
N MET A 219 -33.48 36.23 19.17
CA MET A 219 -33.42 36.99 17.91
C MET A 219 -32.53 38.23 18.00
N HIS A 220 -32.48 38.89 19.17
CA HIS A 220 -31.56 40.00 19.38
C HIS A 220 -30.10 39.51 19.38
N VAL A 221 -29.80 38.41 20.07
CA VAL A 221 -28.46 37.78 20.06
C VAL A 221 -28.06 37.40 18.63
N SER A 222 -28.96 36.79 17.86
CA SER A 222 -28.73 36.41 16.46
C SER A 222 -28.38 37.63 15.58
N ARG A 223 -29.12 38.73 15.73
CA ARG A 223 -28.87 39.97 14.99
C ARG A 223 -27.50 40.58 15.32
N ILE A 224 -27.12 40.57 16.61
CA ILE A 224 -25.81 41.08 17.05
C ILE A 224 -24.69 40.20 16.46
N LEU A 225 -24.78 38.88 16.61
CA LEU A 225 -23.78 37.95 16.04
C LEU A 225 -23.62 38.11 14.54
N THR A 226 -24.74 38.21 13.80
CA THR A 226 -24.71 38.39 12.35
C THR A 226 -24.03 39.69 11.95
N LYS A 227 -24.36 40.80 12.63
CA LYS A 227 -23.75 42.10 12.40
C LYS A 227 -22.24 42.05 12.68
N VAL A 228 -21.84 41.55 13.86
CA VAL A 228 -20.44 41.49 14.28
C VAL A 228 -19.61 40.59 13.36
N LEU A 229 -20.12 39.39 13.01
CA LEU A 229 -19.41 38.50 12.10
C LEU A 229 -19.27 39.09 10.70
N SER A 230 -20.28 39.83 10.22
CA SER A 230 -20.18 40.55 8.96
C SER A 230 -19.13 41.65 9.02
N GLN A 231 -19.07 42.41 10.11
CA GLN A 231 -18.05 43.46 10.30
C GLN A 231 -16.64 42.88 10.37
N LEU A 232 -16.44 41.81 11.14
CA LEU A 232 -15.15 41.11 11.21
C LEU A 232 -14.74 40.54 9.85
N ARG A 233 -15.68 39.97 9.09
CA ARG A 233 -15.43 39.45 7.75
C ARG A 233 -15.04 40.56 6.77
N THR A 234 -15.75 41.68 6.76
CA THR A 234 -15.41 42.82 5.90
C THR A 234 -14.04 43.38 6.26
N GLY A 235 -13.74 43.58 7.55
CA GLY A 235 -12.43 44.07 8.00
C GLY A 235 -11.26 43.13 7.71
N LEU A 236 -11.52 41.83 7.52
CA LEU A 236 -10.52 40.84 7.09
C LEU A 236 -10.29 40.81 5.57
N VAL A 237 -11.22 41.35 4.78
CA VAL A 237 -11.12 41.38 3.30
C VAL A 237 -10.65 42.76 2.79
N GLU A 238 -10.86 43.81 3.58
CA GLU A 238 -10.47 45.19 3.26
C GLU A 238 -9.11 45.62 3.83
N ASN A 239 -8.49 44.80 4.68
CA ASN A 239 -7.07 44.90 5.08
C ASN A 239 -6.22 43.95 4.24
#